data_AF-A0A7G8BE53-F1
#
_entry.id   AF-A0A7G8BE53-F1
#
_cell.length_a   1.000
_cell.length_b   1.000
_cell.length_c   1.000
_cell.angle_alpha   90.00
_cell.angle_beta   90.00
_cell.angle_gamma   90.00
#
_symmetry.space_group_name_H-M   'P 1'
#
loop_
_entity.id
_entity.type
_entity.pdbx_description
1 polymer ?
#
loop_
_entity_poly.entity_id
_entity_poly.type
_entity_poly.pdbx_seq_one_letter_code
_entity_poly.pdbx_strand_id
1 'polypeptide(L)'
;MNVEHLKSQPQFEPLVSAEVAGKYLGFSGEKVRQMAREGTIPCVPFPGRKRTVWRFRISDLQEYVTKISNGVRYAEEPVSERVH
;
A
#
# COMPACT_ATOMS: atom_id res chain seq x y z
N MET A 1 -5.55 41.11 -4.71
CA MET A 1 -4.67 39.95 -4.95
C MET A 1 -5.46 38.72 -4.55
N ASN A 2 -6.02 38.00 -5.53
CA ASN A 2 -6.91 36.88 -5.29
C ASN A 2 -6.09 35.57 -5.29
N VAL A 3 -5.91 34.96 -4.12
CA VAL A 3 -5.23 33.67 -3.94
C VAL A 3 -6.26 32.55 -3.88
N GLU A 4 -6.94 32.33 -4.99
CA GLU A 4 -7.97 31.31 -5.09
C GLU A 4 -7.49 30.18 -6.02
N HIS A 5 -7.47 28.95 -5.48
CA HIS A 5 -7.45 27.67 -6.19
C HIS A 5 -6.12 27.15 -6.77
N LEU A 6 -5.16 26.82 -5.91
CA LEU A 6 -4.31 25.66 -6.18
C LEU A 6 -5.14 24.39 -5.95
N LYS A 7 -6.05 24.09 -6.89
CA LYS A 7 -6.61 22.74 -6.97
C LYS A 7 -5.44 21.82 -7.27
N SER A 8 -5.02 21.04 -6.27
CA SER A 8 -4.07 19.95 -6.42
C SER A 8 -4.47 19.17 -7.67
N GLN A 9 -3.65 19.28 -8.72
CA GLN A 9 -3.82 18.48 -9.92
C GLN A 9 -3.95 17.01 -9.48
N PRO A 10 -4.85 16.20 -10.07
CA PRO A 10 -4.90 14.78 -9.77
C PRO A 10 -3.53 14.21 -10.10
N GLN A 11 -2.71 14.03 -9.07
CA GLN A 11 -1.33 13.62 -9.24
C GLN A 11 -1.39 12.21 -9.78
N PHE A 12 -0.95 12.04 -11.03
CA PHE A 12 -0.97 10.74 -11.70
C PHE A 12 -0.25 9.73 -10.80
N GLU A 13 -1.01 8.77 -10.28
CA GLU A 13 -0.43 7.71 -9.47
C GLU A 13 -0.02 6.55 -10.39
N PRO A 14 1.29 6.26 -10.51
CA PRO A 14 1.75 5.18 -11.36
C PRO A 14 1.38 3.82 -10.78
N LEU A 15 0.88 2.94 -11.65
CA LEU A 15 0.64 1.55 -11.34
C LEU A 15 1.97 0.77 -11.30
N VAL A 16 2.34 0.30 -10.11
CA VAL A 16 3.61 -0.42 -9.89
C VAL A 16 3.46 -1.94 -10.06
N SER A 17 4.59 -2.62 -10.28
CA SER A 17 4.65 -4.09 -10.35
C SER A 17 4.67 -4.71 -8.95
N ALA A 18 4.44 -6.03 -8.88
CA ALA A 18 4.52 -6.79 -7.63
C ALA A 18 5.90 -6.71 -6.94
N GLU A 19 6.99 -6.54 -7.70
CA GLU A 19 8.34 -6.41 -7.14
C GLU A 19 8.52 -5.09 -6.41
N VAL A 20 8.00 -3.99 -6.97
CA VAL A 20 8.05 -2.67 -6.34
C VAL A 20 7.13 -2.64 -5.13
N ALA A 21 5.91 -3.17 -5.26
CA ALA A 21 4.98 -3.32 -4.14
C ALA A 21 5.57 -4.18 -3.02
N GLY A 22 6.28 -5.27 -3.36
CA GLY A 22 6.97 -6.12 -2.39
C GLY A 22 8.04 -5.38 -1.62
N LYS A 23 8.89 -4.60 -2.30
CA LYS A 23 9.87 -3.74 -1.64
C LYS A 23 9.23 -2.75 -0.66
N TYR A 24 8.08 -2.19 -1.02
CA TYR A 24 7.34 -1.28 -0.15
C TYR A 24 6.76 -1.99 1.09
N LEU A 25 6.20 -3.18 0.92
CA LEU A 25 5.58 -3.95 2.01
C LEU A 25 6.56 -4.83 2.81
N GLY A 26 7.81 -4.96 2.38
CA GLY A 26 8.77 -5.90 2.96
C GLY A 26 8.56 -7.37 2.58
N PHE A 27 7.85 -7.65 1.48
CA PHE A 27 7.60 -9.01 0.98
C PHE A 27 8.31 -9.29 -0.35
N SER A 28 8.51 -10.57 -0.67
CA SER A 28 8.98 -10.96 -2.00
C SER A 28 7.89 -10.69 -3.06
N GLY A 29 8.31 -10.40 -4.29
CA GLY A 29 7.36 -10.16 -5.39
C GLY A 29 6.45 -11.36 -5.68
N GLU A 30 6.92 -12.59 -5.45
CA GLU A 30 6.10 -13.81 -5.55
C GLU A 30 5.00 -13.83 -4.49
N LYS A 31 5.34 -13.49 -3.24
CA LYS A 31 4.37 -13.44 -2.15
C LYS A 31 3.30 -12.38 -2.41
N VAL A 32 3.69 -11.22 -2.92
CA VAL A 32 2.75 -10.16 -3.33
C VAL A 32 1.82 -10.64 -4.46
N ARG A 33 2.33 -11.37 -5.46
CA ARG A 33 1.48 -11.96 -6.52
C ARG A 33 0.51 -12.99 -5.96
N GLN A 34 0.94 -13.80 -5.00
CA GLN A 34 0.07 -14.76 -4.32
C GLN A 34 -1.07 -14.03 -3.60
N MET A 35 -0.73 -13.03 -2.77
CA MET A 35 -1.71 -12.21 -2.04
C MET A 35 -2.69 -11.48 -2.96
N ALA A 36 -2.23 -11.02 -4.13
CA ALA A 36 -3.10 -10.42 -5.14
C ALA A 36 -4.09 -11.43 -5.74
N ARG A 37 -3.64 -12.68 -5.99
CA ARG A 37 -4.52 -13.77 -6.45
C ARG A 37 -5.53 -14.19 -5.39
N GLU A 38 -5.13 -14.14 -4.12
CA GLU A 38 -5.98 -14.41 -2.96
C GLU A 38 -6.94 -13.26 -2.63
N GLY A 39 -6.73 -12.07 -3.21
CA GLY A 39 -7.54 -10.88 -2.94
C GLY A 39 -7.25 -10.23 -1.58
N THR A 40 -6.11 -10.55 -0.96
CA THR A 40 -5.76 -10.06 0.38
C THR A 40 -5.30 -8.60 0.38
N ILE A 41 -4.69 -8.14 -0.71
CA ILE A 41 -4.23 -6.76 -0.88
C ILE A 41 -4.94 -6.08 -2.06
N PRO A 42 -5.11 -4.75 -2.00
CA PRO A 42 -5.70 -4.01 -3.09
C PRO A 42 -4.82 -4.11 -4.33
N CYS A 43 -5.41 -4.60 -5.42
CA CYS A 43 -4.73 -4.82 -6.68
C CYS A 43 -5.67 -4.58 -7.85
N VAL A 44 -5.09 -4.19 -8.98
CA VAL A 44 -5.79 -3.95 -10.23
C VAL A 44 -5.37 -5.02 -11.24
N PRO A 45 -6.30 -5.81 -11.79
CA PRO A 45 -5.98 -6.74 -12.86
C PRO A 45 -5.64 -5.92 -14.12
N PHE A 46 -4.44 -6.11 -14.64
CA PHE A 46 -3.98 -5.47 -15.86
C PHE A 46 -4.05 -6.48 -17.02
N PRO A 47 -4.97 -6.31 -17.98
CA PRO A 47 -5.11 -7.23 -19.10
C PRO A 47 -3.92 -7.06 -20.05
N GLY A 48 -3.04 -8.06 -20.10
CA GLY A 48 -1.78 -7.98 -20.84
C GLY A 48 -1.32 -9.36 -21.32
N ARG A 49 -2.01 -9.91 -22.32
CA ARG A 49 -1.83 -11.26 -22.91
C ARG A 49 -2.23 -12.42 -21.99
N LYS A 50 -2.04 -13.66 -22.47
CA LYS A 50 -2.51 -14.99 -21.97
C LYS A 50 -2.49 -15.23 -20.44
N ARG A 51 -1.91 -14.35 -19.63
CA ARG A 51 -1.90 -14.40 -18.16
C ARG A 51 -2.23 -13.01 -17.58
N THR A 52 -3.11 -12.97 -16.58
CA THR A 52 -3.42 -11.75 -15.83
C THR A 52 -2.19 -11.24 -15.09
N VAL A 53 -1.81 -9.99 -15.34
CA VAL A 53 -0.75 -9.31 -14.61
C VAL A 53 -1.41 -8.43 -13.54
N TRP A 54 -0.88 -8.44 -12.32
CA TRP A 54 -1.38 -7.61 -11.24
C TRP A 54 -0.58 -6.32 -11.12
N ARG A 55 -1.29 -5.21 -10.97
CA ARG A 55 -0.73 -3.88 -10.74
C ARG A 55 -1.25 -3.33 -9.42
N PHE A 56 -0.45 -2.48 -8.79
CA PHE A 56 -0.72 -1.96 -7.46
C PHE A 56 -0.59 -0.45 -7.44
N ARG A 57 -1.42 0.22 -6.66
CA ARG A 57 -1.27 1.63 -6.29
C ARG A 57 -0.60 1.71 -4.92
N ILE A 58 0.32 2.63 -4.75
CA ILE A 58 1.04 2.76 -3.47
C ILE A 58 0.12 3.34 -2.41
N SER A 59 -0.74 4.28 -2.78
CA SER A 59 -1.78 4.87 -1.93
C SER A 59 -2.72 3.79 -1.37
N ASP A 60 -3.21 2.89 -2.22
CA ASP A 60 -4.08 1.78 -1.80
C ASP A 60 -3.34 0.82 -0.85
N LEU A 61 -2.07 0.51 -1.13
CA LEU A 61 -1.25 -0.32 -0.25
C LEU A 61 -1.00 0.37 1.10
N GLN A 62 -0.76 1.68 1.11
CA GLN A 62 -0.58 2.46 2.33
C GLN A 62 -1.87 2.50 3.15
N GLU A 63 -3.02 2.72 2.50
CA GLU A 63 -4.32 2.69 3.15
C GLU A 63 -4.61 1.29 3.73
N TYR A 64 -4.27 0.24 2.99
CA TYR A 64 -4.35 -1.14 3.49
C TYR A 64 -3.50 -1.36 4.74
N VAL A 65 -2.22 -0.95 4.71
CA VAL A 65 -1.32 -1.04 5.88
C VAL A 65 -1.88 -0.26 7.06
N THR A 66 -2.41 0.94 6.81
CA THR A 66 -3.02 1.78 7.85
C THR A 66 -4.27 1.14 8.44
N LYS A 67 -5.11 0.50 7.61
CA LYS A 67 -6.31 -0.21 8.06
C LYS A 67 -5.96 -1.41 8.93
N ILE A 68 -4.99 -2.22 8.52
CA ILE A 68 -4.55 -3.36 9.33
C ILE A 68 -3.85 -2.89 10.61
N SER A 69 -3.03 -1.84 10.56
CA SER A 69 -2.35 -1.31 11.75
C SER A 69 -3.30 -0.60 12.70
N ASN A 70 -4.36 0.04 12.21
CA ASN A 70 -5.41 0.61 13.08
C ASN A 70 -6.28 -0.48 13.71
N GLY A 71 -6.40 -1.66 13.06
CA GLY A 71 -6.95 -2.86 13.68
C GLY A 71 -5.99 -3.49 14.69
N VAL A 72 -4.67 -3.42 14.43
CA VAL A 72 -3.58 -3.75 15.34
C VAL A 72 -3.20 -2.51 16.13
N ARG A 73 -4.15 -1.88 16.84
CA ARG A 73 -3.76 -0.98 17.93
C ARG A 73 -2.89 -1.81 18.86
N TYR A 74 -1.60 -1.57 18.80
CA TYR A 74 -0.61 -2.11 19.70
C TYR A 74 -1.19 -2.06 21.11
N ALA A 75 -1.26 -3.22 21.76
CA ALA A 75 -1.33 -3.27 23.21
C ALA A 75 -0.23 -2.33 23.70
N GLU A 76 -0.65 -1.24 24.31
CA GLU A 76 0.20 -0.19 24.83
C GLU A 76 1.06 -0.84 25.93
N GLU A 77 2.25 -1.31 25.57
CA GLU A 77 3.27 -1.62 26.56
C GLU A 77 3.59 -0.29 27.26
N PRO A 78 3.32 -0.14 28.57
CA PRO A 78 3.68 1.08 29.27
C PRO A 78 5.20 1.23 29.16
N VAL A 79 5.64 2.36 28.61
CA VAL A 79 7.03 2.78 28.64
C VAL A 79 7.47 2.75 30.09
N SER A 80 8.23 1.71 30.46
CA SER A 80 8.88 1.65 31.76
C SER A 80 9.96 2.71 31.74
N GLU A 81 9.57 3.90 32.19
CA GLU A 81 10.44 4.98 32.63
C GLU A 81 11.34 4.40 33.73
N ARG A 82 12.46 3.80 33.32
CA ARG A 82 13.57 3.51 34.22
C ARG A 82 14.29 4.82 34.47
N VAL A 83 13.78 5.57 35.44
CA VAL A 83 14.56 6.51 36.24
C VAL A 83 15.76 5.77 36.83
N HIS A 84 16.98 6.15 36.45
CA HIS A 84 18.20 6.00 37.25
C HIS A 84 19.14 7.15 36.92
#